data_AF-A0A0E9MUK6-F1
#
_entry.id   AF-A0A0E9MUK6-F1
#
_cell.length_a   1.000
_cell.length_b   1.000
_cell.length_c   1.000
_cell.angle_alpha   90.00
_cell.angle_beta   90.00
_cell.angle_gamma   90.00
#
_symmetry.space_group_name_H-M   'P 1'
#
loop_
_entity.id
_entity.type
_entity.pdbx_description
1 polymer ?
#
loop_
_entity_poly.entity_id
_entity_poly.type
_entity_poly.pdbx_seq_one_letter_code
_entity_poly.pdbx_strand_id
1 'polypeptide(L)'
;MSTAVITARVSEELAKTLDALASRMDRSRSWILAAAIKSYIEEQTSFLDFVEEGERAIDEGRSYTKEEMDAWFDERIAAAQARMKRAEAA
;
A
#
# COMPACT_ATOMS: atom_id res chain seq x y z
N MET A 1 2.70 26.36 5.38
CA MET A 1 1.94 25.49 4.46
C MET A 1 0.59 26.14 4.19
N SER A 2 0.13 26.15 2.94
CA SER A 2 -1.20 26.65 2.59
C SER A 2 -2.23 25.52 2.74
N THR A 3 -3.45 25.85 3.15
CA THR A 3 -4.59 24.92 3.20
C THR A 3 -5.59 25.25 2.10
N ALA A 4 -6.27 24.22 1.60
CA ALA A 4 -7.37 24.36 0.63
C ALA A 4 -8.66 23.78 1.23
N VAL A 5 -9.80 24.38 0.88
CA VAL A 5 -11.12 23.89 1.30
C VAL A 5 -11.71 23.01 0.22
N ILE A 6 -12.11 21.79 0.59
CA ILE A 6 -12.82 20.84 -0.26
C ILE A 6 -14.21 20.63 0.34
N THR A 7 -15.25 20.71 -0.48
CA THR A 7 -16.64 20.42 -0.07
C THR A 7 -17.13 19.20 -0.82
N ALA A 8 -17.64 18.20 -0.09
CA ALA A 8 -18.17 16.97 -0.64
C ALA A 8 -19.51 16.64 0.03
N ARG A 9 -20.41 16.02 -0.75
CA ARG A 9 -21.66 15.47 -0.20
C ARG A 9 -21.35 14.11 0.43
N VAL A 10 -21.84 13.92 1.64
CA VAL A 10 -21.78 12.65 2.38
C VAL A 10 -23.19 12.23 2.79
N SER A 11 -23.39 10.96 3.11
CA SER A 11 -24.64 10.51 3.72
C SER A 11 -24.80 11.12 5.12
N GLU A 12 -26.05 11.31 5.54
CA GLU A 12 -26.35 11.79 6.90
C GLU A 12 -25.79 10.84 7.97
N GLU A 13 -25.84 9.54 7.71
CA GLU A 13 -25.28 8.50 8.57
C GLU A 13 -23.76 8.65 8.74
N LEU A 14 -23.03 8.92 7.65
CA LEU A 14 -21.59 9.13 7.71
C LEU A 14 -21.27 10.41 8.49
N ALA A 15 -22.04 11.48 8.31
CA ALA A 15 -21.86 12.71 9.07
C ALA A 15 -22.06 12.48 10.58
N LYS A 16 -23.10 11.74 10.97
CA LYS A 16 -23.35 11.37 12.38
C LYS A 16 -22.23 10.51 12.97
N THR A 17 -21.74 9.54 12.18
CA THR A 17 -20.61 8.69 12.60
C THR A 17 -19.33 9.51 12.80
N LEU A 18 -19.06 10.44 11.89
CA LEU A 18 -17.92 11.37 11.99
C LEU A 18 -18.01 12.24 13.25
N ASP A 19 -19.21 12.69 13.63
CA ASP A 19 -19.43 13.47 14.85
C ASP A 19 -19.08 12.70 16.11
N ALA A 20 -19.57 11.47 16.20
CA ALA A 20 -19.27 10.59 17.32
C ALA A 20 -17.77 10.31 17.41
N LEU A 21 -17.09 10.09 16.28
CA LEU A 21 -15.65 9.87 16.24
C LEU A 21 -14.86 11.11 16.67
N ALA A 22 -15.22 12.29 16.13
CA ALA A 22 -14.65 13.59 16.49
C ALA A 22 -14.71 13.84 18.00
N SER A 23 -15.88 13.61 18.61
CA SER A 23 -16.08 13.76 20.05
C SER A 23 -15.24 12.77 20.86
N ARG A 24 -15.11 11.50 20.42
CA ARG A 24 -14.32 10.49 21.14
C ARG A 24 -12.81 10.74 21.07
N MET A 25 -12.34 11.29 19.96
CA MET A 25 -10.92 11.54 19.73
C MET A 25 -10.45 12.91 20.21
N ASP A 26 -11.38 13.78 20.66
CA ASP A 26 -11.10 15.19 20.96
C ASP A 26 -10.43 15.92 19.78
N ARG A 27 -11.03 15.76 18.59
CA ARG A 27 -10.53 16.33 17.33
C ARG A 27 -11.68 16.92 16.51
N SER A 28 -11.35 17.89 15.65
CA SER A 28 -12.35 18.45 14.72
C SER A 28 -12.66 17.49 13.57
N ARG A 29 -13.87 17.59 13.00
CA ARG A 29 -14.25 16.88 11.77
C ARG A 29 -13.23 17.08 10.66
N SER A 30 -12.81 18.32 10.46
CA SER A 30 -11.85 18.68 9.41
C SER A 30 -10.49 18.02 9.62
N TRP A 31 -10.03 17.88 10.87
CA TRP A 31 -8.78 17.17 11.16
C TRP A 31 -8.88 15.68 10.81
N ILE A 32 -9.98 15.04 11.21
CA ILE A 32 -10.22 13.61 10.90
C ILE A 32 -10.34 13.39 9.40
N LEU A 33 -11.12 14.22 8.70
CA LEU A 33 -11.29 14.12 7.25
C LEU A 33 -9.97 14.33 6.52
N ALA A 34 -9.17 15.34 6.91
CA ALA A 34 -7.87 15.58 6.30
C ALA A 34 -6.93 14.39 6.50
N ALA A 35 -6.89 13.80 7.70
CA ALA A 35 -6.08 12.62 7.98
C ALA A 35 -6.53 11.39 7.18
N ALA A 36 -7.85 11.14 7.12
CA ALA A 36 -8.41 10.01 6.37
C ALA A 36 -8.18 10.16 4.86
N ILE A 37 -8.41 11.34 4.30
CA ILE A 37 -8.18 11.64 2.88
C ILE A 37 -6.70 11.48 2.54
N LYS A 38 -5.80 12.01 3.38
CA LYS A 38 -4.36 11.86 3.18
C LYS A 38 -3.96 10.38 3.13
N SER A 39 -4.35 9.61 4.14
CA SER A 39 -4.02 8.18 4.21
C SER A 39 -4.55 7.41 3.00
N TYR A 40 -5.78 7.71 2.58
CA TYR A 40 -6.39 7.06 1.42
C TYR A 40 -5.65 7.41 0.13
N ILE A 41 -5.34 8.70 -0.10
CA ILE A 41 -4.62 9.13 -1.30
C ILE A 41 -3.21 8.51 -1.34
N GLU A 42 -2.49 8.49 -0.22
CA GLU A 42 -1.16 7.88 -0.13
C GLU A 42 -1.20 6.39 -0.51
N GLU A 43 -2.18 5.64 0.01
CA GLU A 43 -2.38 4.23 -0.31
C GLU A 43 -2.73 4.03 -1.79
N GLN A 44 -3.72 4.77 -2.31
CA GLN A 44 -4.14 4.63 -3.69
C GLN A 44 -3.04 5.03 -4.68
N THR A 45 -2.32 6.12 -4.40
CA THR A 45 -1.22 6.57 -5.27
C THR A 45 -0.10 5.56 -5.26
N SER A 46 0.32 5.06 -4.08
CA SER A 46 1.37 4.03 -4.01
C SER A 46 0.98 2.75 -4.74
N PHE A 47 -0.29 2.36 -4.71
CA PHE A 47 -0.75 1.18 -5.43
C PHE A 47 -0.74 1.40 -6.94
N LEU A 48 -1.24 2.56 -7.41
CA LEU A 48 -1.24 2.89 -8.83
C LEU A 48 0.18 3.02 -9.38
N ASP A 49 1.08 3.70 -8.66
CA ASP A 49 2.49 3.81 -9.02
C ASP A 49 3.16 2.43 -9.14
N PHE A 50 2.83 1.51 -8.22
CA PHE A 50 3.32 0.13 -8.25
C PHE A 50 2.83 -0.63 -9.49
N VAL A 51 1.55 -0.48 -9.85
CA VAL A 51 0.97 -1.11 -11.04
C VAL A 51 1.61 -0.54 -12.31
N GLU A 52 1.74 0.79 -12.42
CA GLU A 52 2.36 1.44 -13.57
C GLU A 52 3.83 1.05 -13.76
N GLU A 53 4.62 0.91 -12.68
CA GLU A 53 5.97 0.36 -12.77
C GLU A 53 5.96 -1.10 -13.23
N GLY A 54 5.02 -1.92 -12.77
CA GLY A 54 4.86 -3.30 -13.21
C GLY A 54 4.54 -3.41 -14.71
N GLU A 55 3.61 -2.60 -15.20
CA GLU A 55 3.28 -2.52 -16.63
C GLU A 55 4.48 -2.08 -17.46
N ARG A 56 5.18 -1.02 -17.03
CA ARG A 56 6.42 -0.56 -17.69
C ARG A 56 7.50 -1.65 -17.70
N ALA A 57 7.67 -2.39 -16.60
CA ALA A 57 8.64 -3.47 -16.52
C ALA A 57 8.31 -4.58 -17.54
N ILE A 58 7.03 -4.91 -17.72
CA ILE A 58 6.60 -5.87 -18.74
C ILE A 58 6.91 -5.34 -20.14
N ASP A 59 6.56 -4.09 -20.44
CA ASP A 59 6.81 -3.46 -21.74
C ASP A 59 8.30 -3.39 -22.09
N GLU A 60 9.16 -3.19 -21.08
CA GLU A 60 10.63 -3.17 -21.22
C GLU A 60 11.25 -4.58 -21.23
N GLY A 61 10.45 -5.66 -21.14
CA GLY A 61 10.93 -7.04 -21.09
C GLY A 61 11.60 -7.41 -19.77
N ARG A 62 11.44 -6.61 -18.72
CA ARG A 62 11.89 -6.87 -17.33
C ARG A 62 10.86 -7.73 -16.57
N SER A 63 10.37 -8.78 -17.19
CA SER A 63 9.40 -9.73 -16.62
C SER A 63 9.83 -11.16 -16.87
N TYR A 64 9.41 -12.10 -16.01
CA TYR A 64 9.66 -13.52 -16.19
C TYR A 64 8.45 -14.23 -16.79
N THR A 65 8.70 -15.21 -17.67
CA THR A 65 7.71 -16.25 -17.95
C THR A 65 7.47 -17.12 -16.71
N LYS A 66 6.46 -17.98 -16.77
CA LYS A 66 6.22 -18.94 -15.70
C LYS A 66 7.44 -19.86 -15.47
N GLU A 67 8.05 -20.35 -16.54
CA GLU A 67 9.19 -21.27 -16.49
C GLU A 67 10.42 -20.59 -15.89
N GLU A 68 10.68 -19.34 -16.28
CA GLU A 68 11.77 -18.53 -15.73
C GLU A 68 11.54 -18.24 -14.23
N MET A 69 10.30 -17.95 -13.85
CA MET A 69 9.90 -17.72 -12.46
C MET A 69 10.06 -18.99 -11.60
N ASP A 70 9.63 -20.15 -12.10
CA ASP A 70 9.78 -21.43 -11.37
C ASP A 70 11.27 -21.75 -11.13
N ALA A 71 12.12 -21.62 -12.15
CA ALA A 71 13.57 -21.82 -12.03
C ALA A 71 14.21 -20.85 -11.03
N TRP A 72 13.78 -19.58 -11.04
CA TRP A 72 14.24 -18.56 -10.11
C TRP A 72 13.89 -18.87 -8.65
N PHE A 73 12.69 -19.40 -8.39
CA PHE A 73 12.31 -19.83 -7.04
C PHE A 73 13.10 -21.04 -6.57
N ASP A 74 13.26 -22.06 -7.42
CA ASP A 74 14.01 -23.27 -7.09
C ASP A 74 15.45 -22.96 -6.67
N GLU A 75 16.13 -22.07 -7.42
CA GLU A 75 17.49 -21.62 -7.09
C GLU A 75 17.54 -20.96 -5.69
N ARG A 76 16.58 -20.07 -5.41
CA ARG A 76 16.54 -19.32 -4.14
C ARG A 76 16.23 -20.22 -2.95
N ILE A 77 15.32 -21.17 -3.12
CA ILE A 77 14.98 -22.15 -2.09
C ILE A 77 16.19 -23.03 -1.78
N ALA A 78 16.87 -23.57 -2.81
CA ALA A 78 18.08 -24.37 -2.64
C ALA A 78 19.18 -23.57 -1.92
N ALA A 79 19.39 -22.31 -2.32
CA ALA A 79 20.37 -21.43 -1.70
C ALA A 79 20.02 -21.11 -0.22
N ALA A 80 18.75 -20.93 0.11
CA ALA A 80 18.30 -20.73 1.49
C ALA A 80 18.55 -21.99 2.35
N GLN A 81 18.21 -23.18 1.84
CA GLN A 81 18.44 -24.45 2.52
C GLN A 81 19.94 -24.73 2.75
N ALA A 82 20.79 -24.43 1.77
CA ALA A 82 22.23 -24.57 1.91
C ALA A 82 22.80 -23.65 3.01
N ARG A 83 22.28 -22.41 3.13
CA ARG A 83 22.67 -21.48 4.21
C ARG A 83 22.27 -22.01 5.58
N MET A 84 21.04 -22.52 5.73
CA MET A 84 20.59 -23.11 6.99
C MET A 84 21.44 -24.31 7.40
N LYS A 85 21.68 -25.25 6.48
CA LYS A 85 22.52 -26.42 6.74
C LYS A 85 23.95 -26.05 7.15
N ARG A 86 24.52 -24.99 6.57
CA ARG A 86 25.86 -24.48 6.96
C ARG A 86 25.85 -23.85 8.35
N ALA A 87 24.77 -23.16 8.71
CA ALA A 87 24.62 -22.56 10.04
C ALA A 87 24.40 -23.62 11.13
N GLU A 88 23.73 -24.73 10.83
CA GLU A 88 23.56 -25.86 11.76
C GLU A 88 24.84 -26.69 11.96
N ALA A 89 25.74 -26.67 10.98
CA ALA A 89 27.00 -27.42 11.02
C ALA A 89 28.19 -26.64 11.62
N ALA A 90 27.98 -25.39 12.03
CA ALA A 90 28.98 -24.48 12.61
C ALA A 90 28.73 -24.26 14.10
#